data_AF-A0A0C2N3T9-F1
#
_entry.id   AF-A0A0C2N3T9-F1
#
_cell.length_a   1.000
_cell.length_b   1.000
_cell.length_c   1.000
_cell.angle_alpha   90.00
_cell.angle_beta   90.00
_cell.angle_gamma   90.00
#
_symmetry.space_group_name_H-M   'P 1'
#
loop_
_entity.id
_entity.type
_entity.pdbx_description
1 polymer ?
#
loop_
_entity_poly.entity_id
_entity_poly.type
_entity_poly.pdbx_seq_one_letter_code
_entity_poly.pdbx_strand_id
1 'polypeptide(L)'
;MIRSRKRPDFILVLTICTHAAAFEKGALYKYDDNNTTFSLVKLKTPMNITIVVDKIIPSGDKMFCISKSQNVAFFIDENLKIEHLQPLAPNFTYVPHPDHPNMIMRYPTESKVCLTSFQRTRPFLESRSLHIFKLH
;
A
#
# COMPACT_ATOMS: atom_id res chain seq x y z
N MET A 1 1.92 5.00 -13.63
CA MET A 1 0.75 5.89 -13.38
C MET A 1 -0.31 5.08 -12.67
N ILE A 2 -0.84 5.58 -11.56
CA ILE A 2 -1.84 4.94 -10.71
C ILE A 2 -3.10 5.80 -10.78
N ARG A 3 -4.25 5.17 -11.04
CA ARG A 3 -5.55 5.86 -11.14
C ARG A 3 -6.58 5.13 -10.30
N SER A 4 -7.46 5.88 -9.64
CA SER A 4 -8.64 5.31 -9.01
C SER A 4 -9.70 5.02 -10.08
N ARG A 5 -10.41 3.89 -9.95
CA ARG A 5 -11.54 3.57 -10.83
C ARG A 5 -12.75 4.47 -10.56
N LYS A 6 -12.98 4.82 -9.30
CA LYS A 6 -14.11 5.68 -8.90
C LYS A 6 -13.80 7.17 -9.06
N ARG A 7 -12.52 7.54 -9.16
CA ARG A 7 -12.05 8.91 -9.43
C ARG A 7 -10.96 8.88 -10.51
N PRO A 8 -11.33 8.88 -11.80
CA PRO A 8 -10.37 8.78 -12.90
C PRO A 8 -9.39 9.95 -12.95
N ASP A 9 -9.80 11.12 -12.45
CA ASP A 9 -8.99 12.34 -12.39
C ASP A 9 -8.00 12.33 -11.23
N PHE A 10 -8.17 11.42 -10.26
CA PHE A 10 -7.20 11.23 -9.18
C PHE A 10 -6.04 10.36 -9.66
N ILE A 11 -5.06 11.02 -10.26
CA ILE A 11 -3.90 10.42 -10.90
C ILE A 11 -2.65 10.68 -10.06
N LEU A 12 -1.97 9.59 -9.70
CA LEU A 12 -0.67 9.63 -9.02
C LEU A 12 0.40 8.93 -9.84
N VAL A 13 1.64 9.42 -9.73
CA VAL A 13 2.83 8.78 -10.29
C VAL A 13 3.84 8.61 -9.15
N LEU A 14 4.21 7.36 -8.90
CA LEU A 14 5.30 7.03 -7.98
C LEU A 14 6.52 6.67 -8.81
N THR A 15 7.61 7.40 -8.64
CA THR A 15 8.92 7.02 -9.16
C THR A 15 9.64 6.20 -8.10
N ILE A 16 10.28 5.12 -8.50
CA ILE A 16 11.13 4.31 -7.61
C ILE A 16 12.53 4.23 -8.23
N CYS A 17 13.55 4.57 -7.47
CA CYS A 17 14.93 4.42 -7.92
C CYS A 17 15.36 2.97 -7.68
N THR A 18 15.69 2.25 -8.76
CA THR A 18 16.06 0.82 -8.70
C THR A 18 17.56 0.59 -8.65
N HIS A 19 18.38 1.65 -8.64
CA HIS A 19 19.84 1.52 -8.60
C HIS A 19 20.33 1.25 -7.18
N ALA A 20 21.00 0.12 -7.00
CA ALA A 20 21.53 -0.40 -5.73
C ALA A 20 22.57 0.51 -5.02
N ALA A 21 22.96 1.63 -5.62
CA ALA A 21 24.00 2.53 -5.11
C ALA A 21 23.46 3.87 -4.58
N ALA A 22 22.17 4.18 -4.75
CA ALA A 22 21.62 5.45 -4.32
C ALA A 22 20.47 5.24 -3.32
N PHE A 23 20.62 5.79 -2.11
CA PHE A 23 19.57 5.94 -1.09
C PHE A 23 18.44 6.91 -1.52
N GLU A 24 18.23 7.09 -2.83
CA GLU A 24 17.25 8.02 -3.35
C GLU A 24 15.86 7.43 -3.26
N LYS A 25 15.17 7.91 -2.23
CA LYS A 25 13.76 7.70 -1.92
C LYS A 25 12.91 8.06 -3.15
N GLY A 26 12.01 7.17 -3.53
CA GLY A 26 11.04 7.42 -4.60
C GLY A 26 10.25 8.71 -4.37
N ALA A 27 9.83 9.37 -5.45
CA ALA A 27 9.07 10.61 -5.39
C ALA A 27 7.63 10.38 -5.85
N LEU A 28 6.70 11.03 -5.15
CA LEU A 28 5.28 10.98 -5.46
C LEU A 28 4.88 12.26 -6.18
N TYR A 29 4.21 12.12 -7.31
CA TYR A 29 3.67 13.24 -8.08
C TYR A 29 2.15 13.07 -8.23
N LYS A 30 1.43 14.19 -8.16
CA LYS A 30 0.02 14.28 -8.52
C LYS A 30 -0.10 15.01 -9.86
N TYR A 31 -0.90 14.46 -10.75
CA TYR A 31 -1.25 15.15 -11.99
C TYR A 31 -2.32 16.20 -11.71
N ASP A 32 -2.10 17.41 -12.23
CA ASP A 32 -3.07 18.50 -12.23
C ASP A 32 -3.58 18.66 -13.67
N ASP A 33 -4.84 18.28 -13.88
CA ASP A 33 -5.49 18.32 -15.20
C ASP A 33 -5.68 19.77 -15.69
N ASN A 34 -5.96 20.71 -14.77
CA ASN A 34 -6.19 22.11 -15.12
C ASN A 34 -4.96 22.76 -15.75
N ASN A 35 -3.79 22.42 -15.23
CA ASN A 35 -2.51 22.96 -15.68
C ASN A 35 -1.73 22.00 -16.57
N THR A 36 -2.23 20.77 -16.79
CA THR A 36 -1.54 19.67 -17.49
C THR A 36 -0.13 19.37 -16.97
N THR A 37 0.11 19.55 -15.67
CA THR A 37 1.44 19.41 -15.04
C THR A 37 1.47 18.36 -13.93
N PHE A 38 2.66 17.86 -13.62
CA PHE A 38 2.89 17.00 -12.46
C PHE A 38 3.49 17.82 -11.31
N SER A 39 2.78 17.85 -10.19
CA SER A 39 3.24 18.51 -8.97
C SER A 39 3.81 17.49 -7.98
N LEU A 40 4.98 17.79 -7.43
CA LEU A 40 5.61 16.98 -6.39
C LEU A 40 4.76 17.00 -5.12
N VAL A 41 4.41 15.82 -4.61
CA VAL A 41 3.62 15.63 -3.40
C VAL A 41 4.53 15.26 -2.24
N LYS A 42 4.41 16.03 -1.15
CA LYS A 42 5.07 15.73 0.14
C LYS A 42 4.00 15.37 1.16
N LEU A 43 3.85 14.08 1.42
CA LEU A 43 2.95 13.59 2.46
C LEU A 43 3.64 13.71 3.81
N LYS A 44 2.91 14.16 4.83
CA LYS A 44 3.42 14.31 6.19
C LYS A 44 2.46 13.68 7.19
N THR A 45 3.01 13.00 8.18
CA THR A 45 2.24 12.53 9.33
C THR A 45 1.69 13.70 10.15
N PRO A 46 0.72 13.48 11.05
CA PRO A 46 0.29 14.49 12.01
C PRO A 46 1.43 15.08 12.86
N MET A 47 2.53 14.34 13.03
CA MET A 47 3.76 14.79 13.70
C MET A 47 4.71 15.59 12.77
N ASN A 48 4.24 16.02 11.59
CA ASN A 48 5.01 16.77 10.59
C ASN A 48 6.23 16.01 10.02
N ILE A 49 6.28 14.68 10.18
CA ILE A 49 7.32 13.82 9.61
C ILE A 49 6.95 13.49 8.16
N THR A 50 7.85 13.80 7.22
CA THR A 50 7.68 13.46 5.80
C THR A 50 7.64 11.95 5.60
N ILE A 51 6.64 11.46 4.87
CA ILE A 51 6.44 10.05 4.57
C ILE A 51 7.02 9.70 3.22
N VAL A 52 7.81 8.61 3.20
CA VAL A 52 8.31 8.02 1.95
C VAL A 52 7.39 6.89 1.56
N VAL A 53 6.72 7.00 0.42
CA VAL A 53 5.79 5.97 -0.05
C VAL A 53 6.52 4.97 -0.93
N ASP A 54 6.41 3.69 -0.59
CA ASP A 54 7.02 2.58 -1.33
C ASP A 54 6.04 1.93 -2.31
N LYS A 55 4.74 1.94 -1.98
CA LYS A 55 3.69 1.33 -2.81
C LYS A 55 2.38 2.09 -2.66
N ILE A 56 1.64 2.19 -3.76
CA ILE A 56 0.30 2.78 -3.83
C ILE A 56 -0.63 1.78 -4.52
N ILE A 57 -1.81 1.56 -3.94
CA ILE A 57 -2.84 0.66 -4.45
C ILE A 57 -4.17 1.41 -4.45
N PRO A 58 -4.84 1.59 -5.61
CA PRO A 58 -6.14 2.24 -5.66
C PRO A 58 -7.20 1.40 -4.94
N SER A 59 -8.06 2.06 -4.16
CA SER A 59 -9.12 1.41 -3.40
C SER A 59 -10.30 2.36 -3.22
N GLY A 60 -11.38 2.09 -3.94
CA GLY A 60 -12.55 2.95 -4.01
C GLY A 60 -12.18 4.32 -4.55
N ASP A 61 -12.58 5.35 -3.81
CA ASP A 61 -12.29 6.76 -4.05
C ASP A 61 -10.96 7.23 -3.42
N LYS A 62 -10.20 6.31 -2.82
CA LYS A 62 -8.94 6.59 -2.11
C LYS A 62 -7.78 5.80 -2.70
N MET A 63 -6.58 6.12 -2.24
CA MET A 63 -5.36 5.39 -2.55
C MET A 63 -4.76 4.85 -1.26
N PHE A 64 -4.57 3.54 -1.19
CA PHE A 64 -3.89 2.88 -0.09
C PHE A 64 -2.38 2.97 -0.29
N CYS A 65 -1.68 3.59 0.65
CA CYS A 65 -0.26 3.83 0.62
C CYS A 65 0.45 2.97 1.66
N ILE A 66 1.61 2.42 1.27
CA ILE A 66 2.48 1.65 2.14
C ILE A 66 3.85 2.32 2.17
N SER A 67 4.34 2.59 3.37
CA SER A 67 5.72 2.97 3.65
C SER A 67 6.39 1.84 4.42
N LYS A 68 7.26 1.09 3.76
CA LYS A 68 8.08 0.05 4.38
C LYS A 68 9.18 0.66 5.24
N SER A 69 9.80 1.74 4.75
CA SER A 69 10.89 2.42 5.48
C SER A 69 10.45 2.97 6.84
N GLN A 70 9.18 3.37 6.97
CA GLN A 70 8.61 3.89 8.22
C GLN A 70 7.65 2.91 8.89
N ASN A 71 7.49 1.69 8.36
CA ASN A 71 6.55 0.66 8.86
C ASN A 71 5.13 1.19 9.09
N VAL A 72 4.59 1.98 8.16
CA VAL A 72 3.23 2.52 8.24
C VAL A 72 2.45 2.28 6.95
N ALA A 73 1.13 2.16 7.09
CA ALA A 73 0.17 2.15 6.00
C ALA A 73 -0.97 3.13 6.30
N PHE A 74 -1.55 3.71 5.26
CA PHE A 74 -2.60 4.73 5.39
C PHE A 74 -3.34 4.89 4.07
N PHE A 75 -4.47 5.60 4.09
CA PHE A 75 -5.15 6.05 2.89
C PHE A 75 -4.86 7.52 2.62
N ILE A 76 -4.91 7.90 1.35
CA ILE A 76 -5.02 9.29 0.93
C ILE A 76 -6.24 9.48 0.05
N ASP A 77 -6.92 10.61 0.24
CA ASP A 77 -7.98 11.09 -0.64
C ASP A 77 -7.41 11.95 -1.79
N GLU A 78 -8.29 12.48 -2.64
CA GLU A 78 -7.90 13.35 -3.75
C GLU A 78 -7.19 14.64 -3.30
N ASN A 79 -7.48 15.10 -2.09
CA ASN A 79 -6.90 16.28 -1.46
C ASN A 79 -5.58 15.97 -0.76
N LEU A 80 -5.07 14.73 -0.91
CA LEU A 80 -3.83 14.24 -0.30
C LEU A 80 -3.89 14.21 1.23
N LYS A 81 -5.10 14.20 1.80
CA LYS A 81 -5.32 14.07 3.24
C LYS A 81 -5.08 12.63 3.67
N ILE A 82 -4.25 12.45 4.71
CA ILE A 82 -3.96 11.15 5.27
C ILE A 82 -5.11 10.70 6.18
N GLU A 83 -5.56 9.46 5.97
CA GLU A 83 -6.61 8.82 6.77
C GLU A 83 -6.18 7.41 7.20
N HIS A 84 -6.70 6.96 8.34
CA HIS A 84 -6.46 5.61 8.90
C HIS A 84 -4.98 5.20 8.93
N LEU A 85 -4.12 6.09 9.45
CA LEU A 85 -2.70 5.79 9.65
C LEU A 85 -2.54 4.65 10.67
N GLN A 86 -1.91 3.56 10.24
CA GLN A 86 -1.72 2.36 11.04
C GLN A 86 -0.31 1.78 10.86
N PRO A 87 0.23 1.08 11.87
CA PRO A 87 1.49 0.36 11.71
C PRO A 87 1.36 -0.79 10.71
N LEU A 88 2.41 -1.01 9.92
CA LEU A 88 2.53 -2.13 9.01
C LEU A 88 2.92 -3.38 9.80
N ALA A 89 2.18 -4.47 9.60
CA ALA A 89 2.52 -5.78 10.13
C ALA A 89 3.65 -6.37 9.26
N PRO A 90 4.78 -6.77 9.86
CA PRO A 90 5.89 -7.36 9.12
C PRO A 90 5.47 -8.69 8.48
N ASN A 91 6.06 -9.03 7.34
CA ASN A 91 5.82 -10.29 6.62
C ASN A 91 4.37 -10.52 6.16
N PHE A 92 3.58 -9.44 6.00
CA PHE A 92 2.26 -9.51 5.38
C PHE A 92 2.22 -8.73 4.07
N THR A 93 1.48 -9.29 3.11
CA THR A 93 1.07 -8.58 1.90
C THR A 93 -0.34 -8.01 2.12
N TYR A 94 -0.53 -6.78 1.67
CA TYR A 94 -1.76 -6.01 1.84
C TYR A 94 -2.50 -5.87 0.51
N VAL A 95 -3.79 -6.20 0.54
CA VAL A 95 -4.71 -6.08 -0.59
C VAL A 95 -5.95 -5.34 -0.12
N PRO A 96 -6.06 -4.03 -0.37
CA PRO A 96 -7.28 -3.28 -0.07
C PRO A 96 -8.40 -3.71 -1.03
N HIS A 97 -9.64 -3.67 -0.55
CA HIS A 97 -10.80 -3.98 -1.39
C HIS A 97 -10.95 -2.90 -2.48
N PRO A 98 -11.22 -3.26 -3.74
CA PRO A 98 -11.25 -2.31 -4.84
C PRO A 98 -12.34 -1.24 -4.72
N ASP A 99 -13.43 -1.53 -3.99
CA ASP A 99 -14.59 -0.62 -3.86
C ASP A 99 -14.87 -0.13 -2.44
N HIS A 100 -14.22 -0.72 -1.44
CA HIS A 100 -14.48 -0.51 -0.02
C HIS A 100 -13.17 -0.21 0.71
N PRO A 101 -12.71 1.06 0.74
CA PRO A 101 -11.40 1.43 1.29
C PRO A 101 -11.26 1.13 2.78
N ASN A 102 -12.36 0.93 3.51
CA ASN A 102 -12.33 0.48 4.90
C ASN A 102 -12.06 -1.03 5.06
N MET A 103 -11.94 -1.80 3.98
CA MET A 103 -11.75 -3.25 4.01
C MET A 103 -10.39 -3.60 3.40
N ILE A 104 -9.51 -4.17 4.22
CA ILE A 104 -8.19 -4.62 3.77
C ILE A 104 -8.01 -6.09 4.14
N MET A 105 -7.62 -6.88 3.15
CA MET A 105 -7.15 -8.24 3.34
C MET A 105 -5.63 -8.24 3.52
N ARG A 106 -5.14 -8.98 4.50
CA ARG A 106 -3.70 -9.30 4.63
C ARG A 106 -3.46 -10.80 4.59
N TYR A 107 -2.36 -11.22 3.99
CA TYR A 107 -1.90 -12.60 4.02
C TYR A 107 -0.38 -12.67 4.19
N PRO A 108 0.17 -13.73 4.83
CA PRO A 108 1.60 -13.87 5.02
C PRO A 108 2.35 -13.87 3.68
N THR A 109 3.42 -13.09 3.59
CA THR A 109 4.29 -13.02 2.41
C THR A 109 5.11 -14.30 2.23
N GLU A 110 5.39 -15.01 3.32
CA GLU A 110 6.02 -16.33 3.31
C GLU A 110 4.99 -17.39 3.71
N SER A 111 4.72 -18.35 2.83
CA SER A 111 4.21 -19.64 3.28
C SER A 111 5.34 -20.29 4.07
N LYS A 112 5.09 -20.68 5.33
CA LYS A 112 5.92 -21.72 5.95
C LYS A 112 5.72 -23.01 5.15
N VAL A 113 6.45 -23.16 4.05
CA VAL A 113 6.60 -24.46 3.42
C VAL A 113 7.49 -25.25 4.36
N CYS A 114 6.87 -26.04 5.23
CA CYS A 114 7.56 -27.11 5.93
C CYS A 114 7.90 -28.20 4.90
N LEU A 115 9.01 -28.01 4.18
CA LEU A 115 9.65 -29.07 3.40
C LEU A 115 10.61 -29.81 4.33
N THR A 116 10.07 -30.59 5.27
CA THR A 116 10.82 -31.66 5.91
C THR A 116 10.07 -32.97 5.72
N SER A 117 10.66 -33.78 4.83
CA SER A 117 10.42 -35.20 4.58
C SER A 117 8.99 -35.67 4.32
N PHE A 118 8.80 -36.12 3.08
CA PHE A 118 7.90 -37.20 2.68
C PHE A 118 7.77 -38.31 3.75
N GLN A 119 6.74 -38.22 4.60
CA GLN A 119 6.09 -39.40 5.14
C GLN A 119 4.58 -39.32 4.88
N ARG A 120 4.10 -40.43 4.35
CA ARG A 120 2.87 -40.61 3.59
C ARG A 120 1.67 -40.65 4.53
N THR A 121 1.20 -39.50 4.99
CA THR A 121 -0.12 -39.39 5.64
C THR A 121 -0.73 -38.03 5.34
N ARG A 122 -1.78 -38.05 4.50
CA ARG A 122 -2.80 -37.02 4.17
C ARG A 122 -2.48 -35.58 4.65
N PRO A 123 -2.27 -34.61 3.75
CA PRO A 123 -2.13 -33.23 4.20
C PRO A 123 -3.51 -32.66 4.53
N PHE A 124 -3.66 -32.47 5.83
CA PHE A 124 -4.52 -31.53 6.52
C PHE A 124 -4.55 -30.18 5.77
N LEU A 125 -5.74 -29.69 5.41
CA LEU A 125 -5.95 -28.33 4.91
C LEU A 125 -5.63 -27.36 6.06
N GLU A 126 -4.39 -26.87 6.11
CA GLU A 126 -4.05 -25.78 7.02
C GLU A 126 -4.71 -24.49 6.50
N SER A 127 -5.66 -24.01 7.29
CA SER A 127 -6.50 -22.85 7.00
C SER A 127 -5.65 -21.62 6.69
N ARG A 128 -5.75 -21.12 5.45
CA ARG A 128 -5.28 -19.77 5.09
C ARG A 128 -6.07 -18.78 5.94
N SER A 129 -5.48 -18.29 7.04
CA SER A 129 -6.13 -17.29 7.89
C SER A 129 -6.20 -15.95 7.14
N LEU A 130 -7.30 -15.80 6.41
CA LEU A 130 -7.74 -14.57 5.77
C LEU A 130 -8.18 -13.62 6.88
N HIS A 131 -7.36 -12.62 7.19
CA HIS A 131 -7.77 -11.57 8.12
C HIS A 131 -8.26 -10.37 7.32
N ILE A 132 -9.59 -10.23 7.26
CA ILE A 132 -10.28 -9.04 6.78
C ILE A 132 -10.36 -8.07 7.95
N PHE A 133 -9.78 -6.88 7.79
CA PHE A 133 -9.93 -5.80 8.76
C PHE A 133 -10.93 -4.80 8.24
N LYS A 134 -11.85 -4.39 9.10
CA LYS A 134 -12.66 -3.20 8.93
C LYS A 134 -12.00 -2.07 9.69
N LEU A 135 -11.58 -1.03 8.98
CA LEU A 135 -11.10 0.20 9.61
C LEU A 135 -12.31 0.96 10.17
N HIS A 136 -12.26 1.26 11.47
CA HIS A 136 -13.23 2.10 12.17
C HIS A 136 -12.84 3.57 12.08
#